data_AF-A0A8H3QJ03-F1
#
_entry.id   AF-A0A8H3QJ03-F1
#
_cell.length_a   1.000
_cell.length_b   1.000
_cell.length_c   1.000
_cell.angle_alpha   90.00
_cell.angle_beta   90.00
_cell.angle_gamma   90.00
#
_symmetry.space_group_name_H-M   'P 1'
#
loop_
_entity.id
_entity.type
_entity.pdbx_description
1 polymer ?
#
loop_
_entity_poly.entity_id
_entity_poly.type
_entity_poly.pdbx_seq_one_letter_code
_entity_poly.pdbx_strand_id
1 'polypeptide(L)'
;MVQFDPSFVVPGEQKIKTMIVKSYQCNYENLKNILKETAITVFLTTDLWSSRAKHRYVDVIATWITSDFKVKDVMLEIKYAPSPHTADVVAELLYKCISSWGLNGCVTAIITDNDSNMKVAFPILTQKDQCKDIQRHSCVAYILQLSIGKGLAPVEILATDLYTSTNREDRKDGNKLKKIMLADDEWNLLDQLVDILIPFEKAT
;
A
#
# COMPACT_ATOMS: atom_id res chain seq x y z
N MET A 1 -19.25 3.79 -32.69
CA MET A 1 -20.18 3.62 -31.54
C MET A 1 -20.41 2.13 -31.35
N VAL A 2 -20.07 1.58 -30.18
CA VAL A 2 -20.44 0.20 -29.85
C VAL A 2 -21.92 0.23 -29.46
N GLN A 3 -22.77 -0.35 -30.30
CA GLN A 3 -24.22 -0.41 -30.05
C GLN A 3 -24.49 -1.61 -29.14
N PHE A 4 -25.13 -1.39 -27.99
CA PHE A 4 -25.56 -2.48 -27.12
C PHE A 4 -26.56 -3.37 -27.87
N ASP A 5 -26.52 -4.68 -27.59
CA ASP A 5 -27.50 -5.64 -28.12
C ASP A 5 -28.92 -5.14 -27.77
N PRO A 6 -29.80 -4.93 -28.76
CA PRO A 6 -31.18 -4.49 -28.54
C PRO A 6 -31.98 -5.41 -27.61
N SER A 7 -31.55 -6.66 -27.48
CA SER A 7 -32.15 -7.69 -26.61
C SER A 7 -31.66 -7.61 -25.17
N PHE A 8 -30.61 -6.83 -24.88
CA PHE A 8 -30.06 -6.71 -23.54
C PHE A 8 -30.94 -5.83 -22.65
N VAL A 9 -31.65 -6.45 -21.72
CA VAL A 9 -32.41 -5.75 -20.69
C VAL A 9 -31.48 -5.40 -19.53
N VAL A 10 -31.24 -4.10 -19.34
CA VAL A 10 -30.42 -3.59 -18.23
C VAL A 10 -31.05 -4.01 -16.89
N PRO A 11 -30.30 -4.72 -16.02
CA PRO A 11 -30.83 -5.14 -14.73
C PRO A 11 -31.04 -3.93 -13.81
N GLY A 12 -32.16 -3.94 -13.07
CA GLY A 12 -32.38 -2.95 -11.99
C GLY A 12 -31.41 -3.14 -10.83
N GLU A 13 -31.28 -2.11 -9.98
CA GLU A 13 -30.34 -2.06 -8.84
C GLU A 13 -30.37 -3.33 -7.97
N GLN A 14 -31.57 -3.80 -7.60
CA GLN A 14 -31.72 -4.99 -6.76
C GLN A 14 -31.17 -6.26 -7.42
N LYS A 15 -31.34 -6.37 -8.75
CA LYS A 15 -30.83 -7.49 -9.53
C LYS A 15 -29.31 -7.42 -9.61
N ILE A 16 -28.74 -6.23 -9.81
CA ILE A 16 -27.28 -6.00 -9.78
C ILE A 16 -26.70 -6.39 -8.41
N LYS A 17 -27.26 -5.91 -7.29
CA LYS A 17 -26.81 -6.27 -5.94
C LYS A 17 -26.82 -7.79 -5.73
N THR A 18 -27.91 -8.44 -6.13
CA THR A 18 -28.04 -9.90 -6.04
C THR A 18 -26.98 -10.63 -6.87
N MET A 19 -26.72 -10.14 -8.09
CA MET A 19 -25.69 -10.71 -8.97
C MET A 19 -24.28 -10.55 -8.37
N ILE A 20 -23.96 -9.38 -7.80
CA ILE A 20 -22.68 -9.13 -7.13
C ILE A 20 -22.48 -10.10 -5.96
N VAL A 21 -23.47 -10.23 -5.06
CA VAL A 21 -23.37 -11.13 -3.90
C VAL A 21 -23.19 -12.58 -4.32
N LYS A 22 -23.98 -13.05 -5.29
CA LYS A 22 -23.85 -14.42 -5.81
C LYS A 22 -22.50 -14.67 -6.46
N SER A 23 -22.03 -13.71 -7.27
CA SER A 23 -20.71 -13.78 -7.90
C SER A 23 -19.61 -13.83 -6.85
N TYR A 24 -19.66 -12.98 -5.82
CA TYR A 24 -18.71 -12.98 -4.73
C TYR A 24 -18.67 -14.32 -4.01
N GLN A 25 -19.82 -14.86 -3.59
CA GLN A 25 -19.88 -16.14 -2.88
C GLN A 25 -19.31 -17.30 -3.72
N CYS A 26 -19.65 -17.36 -5.01
CA CYS A 26 -19.12 -18.38 -5.91
C CYS A 26 -17.60 -18.24 -6.09
N ASN A 27 -17.11 -17.02 -6.32
CA ASN A 27 -15.69 -16.78 -6.55
C ASN A 27 -14.84 -16.89 -5.28
N TYR A 28 -15.42 -16.62 -4.11
CA TYR A 28 -14.74 -16.74 -2.82
C TYR A 28 -14.27 -18.18 -2.55
N GLU A 29 -15.18 -19.15 -2.71
CA GLU A 29 -14.85 -20.57 -2.55
C GLU A 29 -13.89 -21.07 -3.64
N ASN A 30 -14.09 -20.63 -4.89
CA ASN A 30 -13.16 -20.95 -5.98
C ASN A 30 -11.74 -20.44 -5.70
N LEU A 31 -11.63 -19.19 -5.23
CA LEU A 31 -10.34 -18.58 -4.92
C LEU A 31 -9.66 -19.26 -3.73
N LYS A 32 -10.41 -19.64 -2.69
CA LYS A 32 -9.89 -20.46 -1.59
C LYS A 32 -9.30 -21.77 -2.08
N ASN A 33 -9.99 -22.47 -2.98
CA ASN A 33 -9.47 -23.71 -3.55
C ASN A 33 -8.19 -23.45 -4.36
N ILE A 34 -8.16 -22.40 -5.19
CA ILE A 34 -6.95 -22.02 -5.94
C ILE A 34 -5.78 -21.74 -5.01
N LEU A 35 -5.99 -20.95 -3.94
CA LEU A 35 -4.94 -20.66 -2.96
C LEU A 35 -4.45 -21.96 -2.30
N LYS A 36 -5.36 -22.81 -1.84
CA LYS A 36 -5.03 -24.08 -1.18
C LYS A 36 -4.25 -25.04 -2.11
N GLU A 37 -4.61 -25.08 -3.39
CA GLU A 37 -3.99 -26.00 -4.36
C GLU A 37 -2.65 -25.48 -4.91
N THR A 38 -2.49 -24.16 -5.01
CA THR A 38 -1.39 -23.56 -5.77
C THR A 38 -0.42 -22.74 -4.93
N ALA A 39 -0.80 -22.31 -3.73
CA ALA A 39 0.05 -21.51 -2.87
C ALA A 39 0.74 -22.39 -1.82
N ILE A 40 2.05 -22.61 -2.01
CA ILE A 40 2.90 -23.24 -0.98
C ILE A 40 3.31 -22.21 0.07
N THR A 41 3.67 -21.01 -0.39
CA THR A 41 4.01 -19.85 0.44
C THR A 41 3.27 -18.62 -0.07
N VAL A 42 2.90 -17.74 0.86
CA VAL A 42 2.16 -16.51 0.56
C VAL A 42 2.87 -15.31 1.18
N PHE A 43 3.00 -14.26 0.38
CA PHE A 43 3.40 -12.93 0.82
C PHE A 43 2.15 -12.06 0.88
N LEU A 44 1.94 -11.34 1.97
CA LEU A 44 0.86 -10.37 2.05
C LEU A 44 1.43 -8.97 1.85
N THR A 45 0.69 -8.12 1.15
CA THR A 45 0.87 -6.67 1.18
C THR A 45 -0.37 -6.07 1.83
N THR A 46 -0.17 -5.12 2.74
CA THR A 46 -1.28 -4.47 3.44
C THR A 46 -1.00 -3.01 3.71
N ASP A 47 -2.04 -2.22 3.65
CA ASP A 47 -2.07 -0.78 3.85
C ASP A 47 -3.22 -0.42 4.82
N LEU A 48 -3.01 0.61 5.65
CA LEU A 48 -4.02 1.23 6.49
C LEU A 48 -4.31 2.66 6.00
N TRP A 49 -5.10 2.75 4.94
CA TRP A 49 -5.42 4.03 4.33
C TRP A 49 -6.66 4.69 4.92
N SER A 50 -6.76 5.99 4.70
CA SER A 50 -7.92 6.81 5.08
C SER A 50 -8.68 7.26 3.84
N SER A 51 -9.96 6.90 3.76
CA SER A 51 -10.85 7.43 2.73
C SER A 51 -11.03 8.95 2.85
N ARG A 52 -11.52 9.58 1.78
CA ARG A 52 -11.89 11.01 1.79
C ARG A 52 -12.90 11.38 2.88
N ALA A 53 -13.74 10.43 3.27
CA ALA A 53 -14.71 10.57 4.36
C ALA A 53 -14.10 10.33 5.75
N LYS A 54 -12.76 10.20 5.86
CA LYS A 54 -11.99 9.94 7.08
C LYS A 54 -12.29 8.59 7.75
N HIS A 55 -12.95 7.67 7.05
CA HIS A 55 -13.01 6.26 7.46
C HIS A 55 -11.72 5.57 7.08
N ARG A 56 -11.16 4.77 7.99
CA ARG A 56 -9.97 3.96 7.72
C ARG A 56 -10.34 2.57 7.22
N TYR A 57 -9.51 2.05 6.34
CA TYR A 57 -9.65 0.71 5.79
C TYR A 57 -8.31 -0.01 5.84
N VAL A 58 -8.35 -1.32 6.06
CA VAL A 58 -7.22 -2.21 5.86
C VAL A 58 -7.51 -3.03 4.63
N ASP A 59 -6.64 -2.96 3.64
CA ASP A 59 -6.62 -3.90 2.53
C ASP A 59 -5.52 -4.95 2.72
N VAL A 60 -5.80 -6.16 2.23
CA VAL A 60 -4.87 -7.28 2.27
C VAL A 60 -4.82 -7.90 0.89
N ILE A 61 -3.66 -7.86 0.27
CA ILE A 61 -3.38 -8.49 -1.02
C ILE A 61 -2.46 -9.68 -0.76
N ALA A 62 -2.83 -10.86 -1.24
CA ALA A 62 -1.99 -12.03 -1.22
C ALA A 62 -1.27 -12.21 -2.54
N THR A 63 0.04 -12.44 -2.47
CA THR A 63 0.91 -12.73 -3.61
C THR A 63 1.58 -14.08 -3.39
N TRP A 64 1.56 -14.94 -4.39
CA TRP A 64 2.22 -16.24 -4.35
C TRP A 64 2.80 -16.61 -5.72
N ILE A 65 3.65 -17.63 -5.73
CA ILE A 65 4.25 -18.19 -6.94
C ILE A 65 3.72 -19.61 -7.12
N THR A 66 3.17 -19.91 -8.29
CA THR A 66 2.65 -21.24 -8.64
C THR A 66 3.79 -22.19 -9.03
N SER A 67 3.48 -23.49 -9.11
CA SER A 67 4.46 -24.52 -9.50
C SER A 67 5.06 -24.35 -10.90
N ASP A 68 4.38 -23.62 -11.78
CA ASP A 68 4.87 -23.23 -13.12
C ASP A 68 5.58 -21.86 -13.13
N PHE A 69 6.03 -21.38 -11.96
CA PHE A 69 6.77 -20.13 -11.76
C PHE A 69 6.02 -18.87 -12.22
N LYS A 70 4.69 -18.87 -12.13
CA LYS A 70 3.88 -17.67 -12.39
C LYS A 70 3.57 -16.95 -11.09
N VAL A 71 3.83 -15.65 -11.07
CA VAL A 71 3.38 -14.78 -9.99
C VAL A 71 1.88 -14.60 -10.11
N LYS A 72 1.19 -14.73 -8.98
CA LYS A 72 -0.22 -14.47 -8.82
C LYS A 72 -0.40 -13.51 -7.66
N ASP A 73 -1.30 -12.56 -7.82
CA ASP A 73 -1.73 -11.67 -6.76
C ASP A 73 -3.25 -11.59 -6.74
N VAL A 74 -3.82 -11.42 -5.55
CA VAL A 74 -5.26 -11.26 -5.38
C VAL A 74 -5.58 -10.41 -4.15
N MET A 75 -6.55 -9.53 -4.30
CA MET A 75 -7.11 -8.78 -3.18
C MET A 75 -8.03 -9.70 -2.37
N LEU A 76 -7.62 -9.99 -1.14
CA LEU A 76 -8.35 -10.84 -0.20
C LEU A 76 -9.45 -10.07 0.51
N GLU A 77 -9.12 -8.88 1.01
CA GLU A 77 -10.05 -8.09 1.81
C GLU A 77 -9.78 -6.59 1.63
N ILE A 78 -10.86 -5.80 1.60
CA ILE A 78 -10.83 -4.37 1.92
C ILE A 78 -11.82 -4.22 3.07
N LYS A 79 -11.31 -3.97 4.27
CA LYS A 79 -12.10 -3.97 5.49
C LYS A 79 -12.11 -2.62 6.14
N TYR A 80 -13.28 -2.17 6.57
CA TYR A 80 -13.37 -1.03 7.47
C TYR A 80 -12.62 -1.35 8.77
N ALA A 81 -11.66 -0.50 9.13
CA ALA A 81 -10.96 -0.56 10.39
C ALA A 81 -11.65 0.41 11.37
N PRO A 82 -12.32 -0.06 12.42
CA PRO A 82 -13.03 0.82 13.34
C PRO A 82 -12.07 1.65 14.20
N SER A 83 -12.52 2.84 14.59
CA SER A 83 -11.88 3.64 15.65
C SER A 83 -11.87 2.82 16.95
N PRO A 84 -10.78 2.78 17.74
CA PRO A 84 -9.65 3.72 17.77
C PRO A 84 -8.48 3.44 16.80
N HIS A 85 -8.62 2.55 15.82
CA HIS A 85 -7.56 2.22 14.84
C HIS A 85 -6.21 1.85 15.48
N THR A 86 -6.25 1.22 16.66
CA THR A 86 -5.03 0.84 17.38
C THR A 86 -4.31 -0.30 16.66
N ALA A 87 -3.03 -0.47 17.00
CA ALA A 87 -2.24 -1.61 16.57
C ALA A 87 -2.92 -2.97 16.84
N ASP A 88 -3.64 -3.12 17.97
CA ASP A 88 -4.43 -4.31 18.28
C ASP A 88 -5.56 -4.56 17.27
N VAL A 89 -6.28 -3.51 16.86
CA VAL A 89 -7.36 -3.61 15.86
C VAL A 89 -6.78 -4.07 14.53
N VAL A 90 -5.65 -3.48 14.11
CA VAL A 90 -4.97 -3.85 12.86
C VAL A 90 -4.50 -5.31 12.92
N ALA A 91 -3.82 -5.72 14.00
CA ALA A 91 -3.34 -7.09 14.17
C ALA A 91 -4.50 -8.10 14.15
N GLU A 92 -5.61 -7.77 14.79
CA GLU A 92 -6.81 -8.62 14.81
C GLU A 92 -7.48 -8.71 13.43
N LEU A 93 -7.52 -7.62 12.66
CA LEU A 93 -8.02 -7.63 11.28
C LEU A 93 -7.16 -8.51 10.37
N LEU A 94 -5.84 -8.38 10.44
CA LEU A 94 -4.89 -9.21 9.69
C LEU A 94 -5.02 -10.69 10.07
N TYR A 95 -5.07 -10.99 11.37
CA TYR A 95 -5.23 -12.37 11.86
C TYR A 95 -6.55 -13.00 11.39
N LYS A 96 -7.65 -12.25 11.43
CA LYS A 96 -8.94 -12.68 10.91
C LYS A 96 -8.92 -12.91 9.40
N CYS A 97 -8.26 -12.03 8.64
CA CYS A 97 -8.08 -12.21 7.20
C CYS A 97 -7.34 -13.53 6.93
N ILE A 98 -6.13 -13.71 7.50
CA ILE A 98 -5.32 -14.93 7.36
C ILE A 98 -6.14 -16.18 7.69
N SER A 99 -6.87 -16.15 8.81
CA SER A 99 -7.66 -17.30 9.27
C SER A 99 -8.86 -17.59 8.37
N SER A 100 -9.59 -16.55 7.94
CA SER A 100 -10.77 -16.72 7.09
C SER A 100 -10.43 -17.28 5.72
N TRP A 101 -9.23 -16.98 5.20
CA TRP A 101 -8.71 -17.46 3.93
C TRP A 101 -7.96 -18.79 4.04
N GLY A 102 -7.80 -19.34 5.25
CA GLY A 102 -7.10 -20.61 5.47
C GLY A 102 -5.60 -20.53 5.21
N LEU A 103 -5.00 -19.35 5.46
CA LEU A 103 -3.58 -19.07 5.19
C LEU A 103 -2.66 -19.24 6.41
N ASN A 104 -3.19 -19.78 7.52
CA ASN A 104 -2.40 -20.04 8.72
C ASN A 104 -1.22 -20.97 8.39
N GLY A 105 -0.02 -20.57 8.82
CA GLY A 105 1.20 -21.35 8.58
C GLY A 105 1.77 -21.29 7.14
N CYS A 106 1.07 -20.70 6.17
CA CYS A 106 1.61 -20.53 4.80
C CYS A 106 2.09 -19.10 4.51
N VAL A 107 1.69 -18.12 5.32
CA VAL A 107 2.18 -16.73 5.20
C VAL A 107 3.62 -16.66 5.71
N THR A 108 4.55 -16.24 4.83
CA THR A 108 5.97 -16.12 5.16
C THR A 108 6.36 -14.69 5.53
N ALA A 109 5.79 -13.71 4.82
CA ALA A 109 6.03 -12.31 5.14
C ALA A 109 4.84 -11.41 4.81
N ILE A 110 4.80 -10.27 5.51
CA ILE A 110 3.85 -9.19 5.31
C ILE A 110 4.64 -7.91 5.01
N ILE A 111 4.35 -7.30 3.88
CA ILE A 111 4.87 -6.00 3.47
C ILE A 111 3.85 -4.96 3.93
N THR A 112 4.29 -4.04 4.79
CA THR A 112 3.47 -2.92 5.24
C THR A 112 4.19 -1.61 4.96
N ASP A 113 3.46 -0.52 5.02
CA ASP A 113 4.02 0.80 5.20
C ASP A 113 4.81 0.89 6.53
N ASN A 114 5.46 2.03 6.76
CA ASN A 114 6.27 2.24 7.96
C ASN A 114 5.56 3.12 9.01
N ASP A 115 4.23 3.25 8.95
CA ASP A 115 3.43 3.89 9.99
C ASP A 115 3.64 3.21 11.35
N SER A 116 3.47 4.03 12.39
CA SER A 116 3.58 3.61 13.78
C SER A 116 2.61 2.47 14.13
N ASN A 117 1.37 2.49 13.64
CA ASN A 117 0.38 1.47 13.94
C ASN A 117 0.75 0.13 13.30
N MET A 118 1.22 0.11 12.05
CA MET A 118 1.65 -1.12 11.38
C MET A 118 2.88 -1.75 12.06
N LYS A 119 3.84 -0.92 12.46
CA LYS A 119 5.03 -1.38 13.19
C LYS A 119 4.68 -2.03 14.53
N VAL A 120 3.72 -1.48 15.26
CA VAL A 120 3.30 -2.01 16.57
C VAL A 120 2.31 -3.18 16.42
N ALA A 121 1.50 -3.21 15.37
CA ALA A 121 0.56 -4.30 15.10
C ALA A 121 1.29 -5.62 14.85
N PHE A 122 2.47 -5.56 14.22
CA PHE A 122 3.18 -6.77 13.82
C PHE A 122 3.66 -7.65 14.99
N PRO A 123 4.33 -7.11 16.03
CA PRO A 123 4.63 -7.89 17.25
C PRO A 123 3.40 -8.48 17.95
N ILE A 124 2.21 -7.88 17.79
CA ILE A 124 0.96 -8.41 18.35
C ILE A 124 0.45 -9.56 17.47
N LEU A 125 0.53 -9.42 16.15
CA LEU A 125 0.16 -10.46 15.19
C LEU A 125 1.00 -11.73 15.36
N THR A 126 2.32 -11.61 15.55
CA THR A 126 3.20 -12.78 15.70
C THR A 126 3.01 -13.55 17.01
N GLN A 127 2.26 -13.00 17.96
CA GLN A 127 1.82 -13.73 19.16
C GLN A 127 0.56 -14.58 18.92
N LYS A 128 -0.14 -14.39 17.79
CA LYS A 128 -1.32 -15.17 17.43
C LYS A 128 -0.91 -16.55 16.91
N ASP A 129 -1.83 -17.50 17.04
CA ASP A 129 -1.62 -18.88 16.60
C ASP A 129 -1.22 -18.95 15.12
N GLN A 130 -0.18 -19.75 14.82
CA GLN A 130 0.35 -19.96 13.47
C GLN A 130 0.81 -18.69 12.72
N CYS A 131 1.14 -17.62 13.45
CA CYS A 131 1.66 -16.36 12.90
C CYS A 131 3.08 -16.01 13.39
N LYS A 132 3.70 -16.86 14.22
CA LYS A 132 4.96 -16.58 14.92
C LYS A 132 6.15 -16.33 13.99
N ASP A 133 6.24 -17.08 12.90
CA ASP A 133 7.38 -17.07 11.99
C ASP A 133 7.19 -16.12 10.80
N ILE A 134 6.07 -15.38 10.76
CA ILE A 134 5.84 -14.36 9.76
C ILE A 134 6.90 -13.27 9.93
N GLN A 135 7.46 -12.79 8.82
CA GLN A 135 8.37 -11.64 8.78
C GLN A 135 7.66 -10.37 8.34
N ARG A 136 8.10 -9.21 8.86
CA ARG A 136 7.65 -7.92 8.36
C ARG A 136 8.72 -7.31 7.46
N HIS A 137 8.31 -6.86 6.29
CA HIS A 137 9.13 -6.00 5.44
C HIS A 137 8.46 -4.64 5.27
N SER A 138 9.30 -3.62 5.11
CA SER A 138 8.82 -2.27 4.83
C SER A 138 8.59 -2.10 3.33
N CYS A 139 7.56 -1.33 2.98
CA CYS A 139 7.33 -0.91 1.61
C CYS A 139 8.52 -0.09 1.08
N VAL A 140 9.12 -0.54 -0.03
CA VAL A 140 10.25 0.13 -0.67
C VAL A 140 9.84 1.51 -1.19
N ALA A 141 8.63 1.66 -1.74
CA ALA A 141 8.12 2.94 -2.24
C ALA A 141 8.07 3.99 -1.12
N TYR A 142 7.53 3.60 0.04
CA TYR A 142 7.49 4.49 1.21
C TYR A 142 8.89 4.85 1.72
N ILE A 143 9.83 3.89 1.77
CA ILE A 143 11.22 4.19 2.15
C ILE A 143 11.85 5.18 1.16
N LEU A 144 11.68 4.95 -0.14
CA LEU A 144 12.25 5.80 -1.19
C LEU A 144 11.71 7.23 -1.06
N GLN A 145 10.39 7.38 -0.89
CA GLN A 145 9.77 8.68 -0.69
C GLN A 145 10.33 9.40 0.55
N LEU A 146 10.45 8.70 1.69
CA LEU A 146 11.04 9.29 2.90
C LEU A 146 12.50 9.70 2.69
N SER A 147 13.28 8.88 1.99
CA SER A 147 14.67 9.17 1.68
C SER A 147 14.80 10.41 0.78
N ILE A 148 13.96 10.53 -0.24
CA ILE A 148 13.90 11.70 -1.13
C ILE A 148 13.49 12.92 -0.32
N GLY A 149 12.33 12.90 0.35
CA GLY A 149 11.82 14.06 1.09
C GLY A 149 12.79 14.57 2.17
N LYS A 150 13.39 13.67 2.96
CA LYS A 150 14.39 14.05 3.98
C LYS A 150 15.70 14.56 3.38
N GLY A 151 16.10 14.05 2.22
CA GLY A 151 17.31 14.48 1.52
C GLY A 151 17.16 15.85 0.88
N LEU A 152 15.98 16.16 0.33
CA LEU A 152 15.72 17.43 -0.36
C LEU A 152 15.50 18.60 0.61
N ALA A 153 14.86 18.38 1.77
CA ALA A 153 14.51 19.47 2.68
C ALA A 153 15.70 20.36 3.14
N PRO A 154 16.86 19.83 3.56
CA PRO A 154 18.01 20.67 3.94
C PRO A 154 18.63 21.41 2.75
N VAL A 155 18.54 20.81 1.56
CA VAL A 155 19.10 21.34 0.32
C VAL A 155 18.32 22.56 -0.15
N GLU A 156 16.99 22.52 -0.06
CA GLU A 156 16.13 23.68 -0.35
C GLU A 156 16.35 24.83 0.61
N ILE A 157 16.47 24.53 1.91
CA ILE A 157 16.73 25.53 2.96
C ILE A 157 18.08 26.22 2.70
N LEU A 158 19.15 25.43 2.52
CA LEU A 158 20.48 25.95 2.28
C LEU A 158 20.55 26.79 0.99
N ALA A 159 19.89 26.35 -0.08
CA ALA A 159 19.82 27.11 -1.32
C ALA A 159 19.16 28.47 -1.07
N THR A 160 18.01 28.50 -0.38
CA THR A 160 17.27 29.73 -0.07
C THR A 160 18.10 30.69 0.80
N ASP A 161 18.78 30.18 1.83
CA ASP A 161 19.60 30.96 2.74
C ASP A 161 20.82 31.58 2.02
N LEU A 162 21.53 30.80 1.21
CA LEU A 162 22.68 31.30 0.44
C LEU A 162 22.26 32.34 -0.61
N TYR A 163 21.07 32.19 -1.20
CA TYR A 163 20.55 33.15 -2.18
C TYR A 163 20.15 34.49 -1.57
N THR A 164 19.61 34.46 -0.36
CA THR A 164 19.12 35.65 0.34
C THR A 164 20.17 36.29 1.25
N SER A 165 21.32 35.64 1.43
CA SER A 165 22.43 36.16 2.23
C SER A 165 22.92 37.53 1.74
N THR A 166 23.23 38.39 2.69
CA THR A 166 23.85 39.70 2.45
C THR A 166 25.34 39.58 2.14
N ASN A 167 25.96 38.43 2.43
CA ASN A 167 27.35 38.15 2.09
C ASN A 167 27.49 37.76 0.61
N ARG A 168 28.45 38.39 -0.06
CA ARG A 168 28.75 38.18 -1.48
C ARG A 168 29.32 36.78 -1.75
N GLU A 169 30.07 36.20 -0.82
CA GLU A 169 30.64 34.86 -0.96
C GLU A 169 29.55 33.79 -0.87
N ASP A 170 28.66 33.88 0.13
CA ASP A 170 27.48 33.02 0.28
C ASP A 170 26.61 33.05 -0.98
N ARG A 171 26.34 34.23 -1.54
CA ARG A 171 25.61 34.35 -2.81
C ARG A 171 26.34 33.71 -3.99
N LYS A 172 27.67 33.75 -4.01
CA LYS A 172 28.48 33.08 -5.04
C LYS A 172 28.38 31.57 -4.90
N ASP A 173 28.38 31.06 -3.68
CA ASP A 173 28.24 29.65 -3.39
C ASP A 173 26.81 29.16 -3.63
N GLY A 174 25.77 29.95 -3.32
CA GLY A 174 24.39 29.69 -3.75
C GLY A 174 24.26 29.61 -5.28
N ASN A 175 24.92 30.52 -6.01
CA ASN A 175 24.97 30.47 -7.48
C ASN A 175 25.76 29.29 -8.05
N LYS A 176 26.76 28.75 -7.34
CA LYS A 176 27.44 27.51 -7.72
C LYS A 176 26.57 26.30 -7.41
N LEU A 177 25.93 26.28 -6.23
CA LEU A 177 24.97 25.25 -5.85
C LEU A 177 23.89 25.14 -6.92
N LYS A 178 23.28 26.24 -7.38
CA LYS A 178 22.27 26.18 -8.46
C LYS A 178 22.77 25.64 -9.82
N LYS A 179 24.09 25.62 -10.06
CA LYS A 179 24.68 24.98 -11.25
C LYS A 179 24.95 23.48 -11.08
N ILE A 180 25.00 23.00 -9.84
CA ILE A 180 25.30 21.61 -9.47
C ILE A 180 24.00 20.90 -9.02
N MET A 181 23.08 21.67 -8.46
CA MET A 181 21.73 21.25 -8.13
C MET A 181 20.98 20.92 -9.40
N LEU A 182 19.97 20.06 -9.22
CA LEU A 182 19.02 19.71 -10.23
C LEU A 182 18.50 20.98 -10.91
N ALA A 183 18.33 20.93 -12.22
CA ALA A 183 17.70 22.01 -12.96
C ALA A 183 16.23 22.18 -12.52
N ASP A 184 15.62 23.33 -12.79
CA ASP A 184 14.24 23.61 -12.34
C ASP A 184 13.27 22.53 -12.86
N ASP A 185 13.50 21.95 -14.04
CA ASP A 185 12.72 20.84 -14.60
C ASP A 185 12.99 19.50 -13.89
N GLU A 186 14.22 19.24 -13.44
CA GLU A 186 14.57 18.05 -12.65
C GLU A 186 14.02 18.13 -11.21
N TRP A 187 14.01 19.33 -10.61
CA TRP A 187 13.30 19.59 -9.35
C TRP A 187 11.80 19.39 -9.53
N ASN A 188 11.21 19.96 -10.58
CA ASN A 188 9.81 19.74 -10.90
C ASN A 188 9.51 18.25 -11.17
N LEU A 189 10.44 17.50 -11.75
CA LEU A 189 10.30 16.06 -11.96
C LEU A 189 10.35 15.30 -10.64
N LEU A 190 11.24 15.67 -9.71
CA LEU A 190 11.28 15.08 -8.38
C LEU A 190 10.07 15.45 -7.54
N ASP A 191 9.57 16.67 -7.63
CA ASP A 191 8.33 17.11 -6.99
C ASP A 191 7.15 16.36 -7.59
N GLN A 192 7.09 16.21 -8.92
CA GLN A 192 6.11 15.35 -9.58
C GLN A 192 6.26 13.90 -9.14
N LEU A 193 7.48 13.40 -8.93
CA LEU A 193 7.72 12.04 -8.45
C LEU A 193 7.21 11.90 -7.01
N VAL A 194 7.48 12.88 -6.14
CA VAL A 194 6.94 12.95 -4.78
C VAL A 194 5.41 12.99 -4.84
N ASP A 195 4.81 13.83 -5.69
CA ASP A 195 3.36 13.93 -5.89
C ASP A 195 2.73 12.66 -6.48
N ILE A 196 3.45 11.95 -7.35
CA ILE A 196 3.05 10.64 -7.89
C ILE A 196 3.14 9.59 -6.79
N LEU A 197 4.12 9.69 -5.90
CA LEU A 197 4.35 8.79 -4.78
C LEU A 197 3.46 9.10 -3.56
N ILE A 198 2.95 10.32 -3.40
CA ILE A 198 2.05 10.74 -2.32
C ILE A 198 0.75 9.90 -2.28
N PRO A 199 0.08 9.57 -3.39
CA PRO A 199 -1.02 8.62 -3.40
C PRO A 199 -0.61 7.25 -2.89
N PHE A 200 0.62 6.80 -3.14
CA PHE A 200 1.13 5.58 -2.55
C PHE A 200 1.37 5.76 -1.06
N GLU A 201 1.86 6.91 -0.57
CA GLU A 201 1.91 7.22 0.87
C GLU A 201 0.54 7.24 1.55
N LYS A 202 -0.48 7.75 0.86
CA LYS A 202 -1.86 7.87 1.37
C LYS A 202 -2.66 6.58 1.19
N ALA A 203 -2.15 5.69 0.34
CA ALA A 203 -2.57 4.32 0.12
C ALA A 203 -1.47 3.34 0.59
N THR A 204 -0.74 3.71 1.65
CA THR A 204 0.14 2.87 2.48
C THR A 204 -0.07 3.30 3.92
#